data_AF-A0A3B8LE23-F1
#
_entry.id   AF-A0A3B8LE23-F1
#
_cell.length_a   1.000
_cell.length_b   1.000
_cell.length_c   1.000
_cell.angle_alpha   90.00
_cell.angle_beta   90.00
_cell.angle_gamma   90.00
#
_symmetry.space_group_name_H-M   'P 1'
#
loop_
_entity.id
_entity.type
_entity.pdbx_description
1 polymer ?
#
loop_
_entity_poly.entity_id
_entity_poly.type
_entity_poly.pdbx_seq_one_letter_code
_entity_poly.pdbx_strand_id
1 'polypeptide(L)'
;PKNIPSAPLTPLPYDQISVFSVTQHLVSKEGTNRIFYAVSMLKKDGASWRFYKSSNESKAQAFCDKLNDLVQLSQPTLSDEPVHYPEGGIQVERHEDKTLIRWKKPSTWPQALPFLLCTTGFFIALLGVRPYMPQGPFYLLSVVMLLLLITALIWASIGIGKRVIVVLTEDTFTSTLEAAFWGSSTFSINNEEIDAILFNFHPDEPNALYILRPKESELMNKINQGTPTLQDLLAAVRLSLRVYRLPVARLAVSEKLHLEQLLQQLLYERSGKQAR
;
A
#
# COMPACT_ATOMS: atom_id res chain seq x y z
N PRO A 1 -19.83 18.66 -20.22
CA PRO A 1 -18.53 18.46 -19.53
C PRO A 1 -18.66 18.82 -18.03
N LYS A 2 -18.75 17.81 -17.16
CA LYS A 2 -18.73 18.05 -15.71
C LYS A 2 -17.29 18.37 -15.29
N ASN A 3 -17.06 19.61 -14.86
CA ASN A 3 -15.82 20.00 -14.18
C ASN A 3 -15.68 19.14 -12.92
N ILE A 4 -14.73 18.21 -12.94
CA ILE A 4 -14.24 17.55 -11.73
C ILE A 4 -13.37 18.60 -11.04
N PRO A 5 -13.70 19.08 -9.84
CA PRO A 5 -12.81 19.96 -9.10
C PRO A 5 -11.51 19.18 -8.83
N SER A 6 -10.40 19.68 -9.37
CA SER A 6 -9.07 19.19 -9.05
C SER A 6 -8.81 19.50 -7.58
N ALA A 7 -8.75 18.46 -6.74
CA ALA A 7 -8.28 18.60 -5.37
C ALA A 7 -6.90 19.28 -5.39
N PRO A 8 -6.60 20.20 -4.43
CA PRO A 8 -5.28 20.78 -4.33
C PRO A 8 -4.24 19.67 -4.21
N LEU A 9 -3.29 19.65 -5.14
CA LEU A 9 -2.16 18.75 -5.11
C LEU A 9 -1.32 19.12 -3.88
N THR A 10 -1.31 18.27 -2.86
CA THR A 10 -0.33 18.38 -1.78
C THR A 10 1.06 18.31 -2.43
N PRO A 11 1.89 19.36 -2.32
CA PRO A 11 3.24 19.30 -2.86
C PRO A 11 3.98 18.18 -2.15
N LEU A 12 4.62 17.28 -2.91
CA LEU A 12 5.60 16.36 -2.36
C LEU A 12 6.69 17.22 -1.69
N PRO A 13 7.05 16.99 -0.41
CA PRO A 13 8.11 17.75 0.23
C PRO A 13 9.43 17.39 -0.45
N TYR A 14 9.89 18.25 -1.37
CA TYR A 14 11.05 18.02 -2.20
C TYR A 14 12.36 17.94 -1.39
N ASP A 15 12.36 18.48 -0.18
CA ASP A 15 13.45 18.47 0.80
C ASP A 15 13.71 17.09 1.44
N GLN A 16 12.75 16.18 1.35
CA GLN A 16 12.88 14.79 1.83
C GLN A 16 13.42 13.84 0.77
N ILE A 17 13.54 14.28 -0.48
CA ILE A 17 14.06 13.49 -1.58
C ILE A 17 15.59 13.55 -1.53
N SER A 18 16.23 12.39 -1.55
CA SER A 18 17.69 12.26 -1.55
C SER A 18 18.24 12.36 -2.98
N VAL A 19 17.72 11.53 -3.89
CA VAL A 19 18.27 11.41 -5.25
C VAL A 19 17.27 10.77 -6.21
N PHE A 20 17.37 11.11 -7.49
CA PHE A 20 16.81 10.30 -8.59
C PHE A 20 17.90 9.39 -9.14
N SER A 21 17.64 8.08 -9.17
CA SER A 21 18.64 7.10 -9.60
C SER A 21 18.07 6.11 -10.61
N VAL A 22 18.95 5.64 -11.50
CA VAL A 22 18.66 4.52 -12.39
C VAL A 22 19.14 3.24 -11.72
N THR A 23 18.24 2.28 -11.56
CA THR A 23 18.53 0.97 -10.99
C THR A 23 18.30 -0.12 -12.02
N GLN A 24 19.30 -0.99 -12.19
CA GLN A 24 19.18 -2.17 -13.03
C GLN A 24 18.45 -3.26 -12.26
N HIS A 25 17.48 -3.88 -12.91
CA HIS A 25 16.71 -4.99 -12.38
C HIS A 25 16.74 -6.16 -13.35
N LEU A 26 16.90 -7.36 -12.80
CA LEU A 26 16.82 -8.61 -13.53
C LEU A 26 15.48 -9.27 -13.25
N VAL A 27 14.59 -9.33 -14.25
CA VAL A 27 13.39 -10.17 -14.19
C VAL A 27 13.73 -11.49 -14.84
N SER A 28 13.72 -12.56 -14.06
CA SER A 28 13.70 -13.92 -14.57
C SER A 28 12.24 -14.38 -14.64
N LYS A 29 11.72 -14.61 -15.85
CA LYS A 29 10.40 -15.19 -16.05
C LYS A 29 10.52 -16.29 -17.10
N GLU A 30 10.04 -17.49 -16.79
CA GLU A 30 9.96 -18.62 -17.72
C GLU A 30 11.29 -18.92 -18.44
N GLY A 31 12.41 -18.96 -17.68
CA GLY A 31 13.72 -19.34 -18.22
C GLY A 31 14.41 -18.27 -19.08
N THR A 32 13.80 -17.09 -19.28
CA THR A 32 14.46 -15.94 -19.90
C THR A 32 14.77 -14.86 -18.87
N ASN A 33 16.06 -14.50 -18.78
CA ASN A 33 16.51 -13.36 -18.00
C ASN A 33 16.39 -12.10 -18.86
N ARG A 34 15.53 -11.17 -18.44
CA ARG A 34 15.41 -9.85 -19.07
C ARG A 34 15.89 -8.78 -18.10
N ILE A 35 16.87 -8.01 -18.56
CA ILE A 35 17.36 -6.84 -17.86
C ILE A 35 16.45 -5.66 -18.20
N PHE A 36 16.06 -4.89 -17.20
CA PHE A 36 15.42 -3.60 -17.38
C PHE A 36 16.01 -2.59 -16.40
N TYR A 37 15.96 -1.32 -16.79
CA TYR A 37 16.42 -0.17 -16.04
C TYR A 37 15.20 0.59 -15.56
N ALA A 38 15.16 0.89 -14.27
CA ALA A 38 14.09 1.65 -13.63
C ALA A 38 14.64 2.99 -13.14
N VAL A 39 13.92 4.07 -13.42
CA VAL A 39 14.20 5.38 -12.82
C VAL A 39 13.34 5.49 -11.58
N SER A 40 13.99 5.69 -10.44
CA SER A 40 13.34 5.76 -9.14
C SER A 40 13.76 7.01 -8.38
N MET A 41 12.86 7.54 -7.56
CA MET A 41 13.13 8.55 -6.54
C MET A 41 13.36 7.87 -5.21
N LEU A 42 14.49 8.16 -4.59
CA LEU A 42 14.80 7.70 -3.25
C LEU A 42 14.59 8.87 -2.26
N LYS A 43 13.78 8.65 -1.22
CA LYS A 43 13.70 9.53 -0.06
C LYS A 43 14.87 9.29 0.89
N LYS A 44 15.14 10.26 1.78
CA LYS A 44 16.10 10.13 2.88
C LYS A 44 15.73 9.03 3.89
N ASP A 45 14.44 8.76 4.07
CA ASP A 45 13.91 7.71 4.95
C ASP A 45 13.95 6.29 4.33
N GLY A 46 14.44 6.16 3.09
CA GLY A 46 14.57 4.88 2.39
C GLY A 46 13.39 4.49 1.52
N ALA A 47 12.28 5.25 1.49
CA ALA A 47 11.20 5.00 0.53
C ALA A 47 11.67 5.22 -0.92
N SER A 48 11.15 4.38 -1.82
CA SER A 48 11.50 4.40 -3.23
C SER A 48 10.26 4.40 -4.11
N TRP A 49 10.20 5.36 -5.03
CA TRP A 49 9.12 5.47 -6.02
C TRP A 49 9.67 5.32 -7.42
N ARG A 50 9.19 4.31 -8.14
CA ARG A 50 9.56 4.09 -9.53
C ARG A 50 8.64 4.86 -10.46
N PHE A 51 9.21 5.71 -11.31
CA PHE A 51 8.42 6.50 -12.27
C PHE A 51 8.49 5.97 -13.69
N TYR A 52 9.63 5.38 -14.06
CA TYR A 52 9.89 4.97 -15.43
C TYR A 52 10.63 3.64 -15.47
N LYS A 53 10.35 2.85 -16.50
CA LYS A 53 10.98 1.54 -16.75
C LYS A 53 11.28 1.41 -18.23
N SER A 54 12.51 1.01 -18.56
CA SER A 54 12.96 0.79 -19.92
C SER A 54 13.83 -0.45 -20.03
N SER A 55 13.84 -1.13 -21.17
CA SER A 55 14.85 -2.16 -21.46
C SER A 55 16.20 -1.56 -21.88
N ASN A 56 16.28 -0.23 -22.07
CA ASN A 56 17.47 0.47 -22.51
C ASN A 56 17.97 1.43 -21.42
N GLU A 57 19.22 1.25 -21.00
CA GLU A 57 19.90 2.06 -19.98
C GLU A 57 19.98 3.52 -20.37
N SER A 58 20.40 3.83 -21.60
CA SER A 58 20.59 5.21 -22.05
C SER A 58 19.28 6.00 -22.07
N LYS A 59 18.16 5.32 -22.36
CA LYS A 59 16.82 5.93 -22.28
C LYS A 59 16.38 6.19 -20.84
N ALA A 60 16.72 5.29 -19.91
CA ALA A 60 16.43 5.48 -18.49
C ALA A 60 17.29 6.61 -17.91
N GLN A 61 18.57 6.65 -18.27
CA GLN A 61 19.49 7.71 -17.85
C GLN A 61 19.06 9.06 -18.38
N ALA A 62 18.76 9.18 -19.68
CA ALA A 62 18.27 10.44 -20.26
C ALA A 62 16.95 10.93 -19.63
N PHE A 63 16.10 10.02 -19.15
CA PHE A 63 14.90 10.39 -18.39
C PHE A 63 15.27 10.88 -16.98
N CYS A 64 16.20 10.20 -16.30
CA CYS A 64 16.70 10.60 -14.99
C CYS A 64 17.38 11.98 -15.02
N ASP A 65 18.22 12.23 -16.03
CA ASP A 65 18.93 13.51 -16.20
C ASP A 65 17.92 14.65 -16.40
N LYS A 66 16.94 14.47 -17.29
CA LYS A 66 15.83 15.43 -17.47
C LYS A 66 15.04 15.67 -16.18
N LEU A 67 14.86 14.64 -15.36
CA LEU A 67 14.11 14.75 -14.12
C LEU A 67 14.92 15.50 -13.05
N ASN A 68 16.23 15.26 -12.96
CA ASN A 68 17.16 16.05 -12.15
C ASN A 68 17.22 17.52 -12.60
N ASP A 69 17.21 17.78 -13.91
CA ASP A 69 17.24 19.14 -14.45
C ASP A 69 15.96 19.93 -14.15
N LEU A 70 14.81 19.25 -14.17
CA LEU A 70 13.50 19.88 -13.98
C LEU A 70 13.08 19.98 -12.51
N VAL A 71 13.60 19.12 -11.64
CA VAL A 71 13.22 19.06 -10.23
C VAL A 71 14.35 19.64 -9.36
N GLN A 72 14.14 20.85 -8.85
CA GLN A 72 15.06 21.46 -7.89
C GLN A 72 14.86 20.86 -6.50
N LEU A 73 15.62 19.81 -6.18
CA LEU A 73 15.61 19.15 -4.87
C LEU A 73 16.20 19.99 -3.73
N SER A 74 17.01 21.00 -4.06
CA SER A 74 17.80 21.78 -3.10
C SER A 74 17.09 23.00 -2.54
N GLN A 75 15.87 23.31 -2.98
CA GLN A 75 15.12 24.44 -2.46
C GLN A 75 14.22 23.95 -1.31
N PRO A 76 14.42 24.44 -0.08
CA PRO A 76 13.43 24.21 0.97
C PRO A 76 12.13 24.83 0.48
N THR A 77 11.11 24.01 0.27
CA THR A 77 9.74 24.48 0.05
C THR A 77 9.27 25.06 1.39
N LEU A 78 9.69 26.29 1.70
CA LEU A 78 9.10 27.12 2.76
C LEU A 78 7.72 27.53 2.29
N SER A 79 6.79 26.57 2.30
CA SER A 79 5.38 26.88 2.19
C SER A 79 4.88 27.12 3.61
N ASP A 80 4.91 28.39 4.03
CA ASP A 80 4.22 28.88 5.24
C ASP A 80 2.69 28.77 5.11
N GLU A 81 2.18 28.38 3.93
CA GLU A 81 0.78 28.04 3.77
C GLU A 81 0.46 26.71 4.47
N PRO A 82 -0.55 26.67 5.35
CA PRO A 82 -1.02 25.44 5.94
C PRO A 82 -1.37 24.48 4.81
N VAL A 83 -0.73 23.32 4.79
CA VAL A 83 -0.97 22.28 3.80
C VAL A 83 -2.47 21.98 3.80
N HIS A 84 -3.16 22.41 2.74
CA HIS A 84 -4.61 22.24 2.65
C HIS A 84 -4.90 20.77 2.33
N TYR A 85 -5.28 20.02 3.36
CA TYR A 85 -5.50 18.58 3.24
C TYR A 85 -6.82 18.31 2.49
N PRO A 86 -6.85 17.31 1.59
CA PRO A 86 -8.10 16.92 0.94
C PRO A 86 -9.10 16.42 1.98
N GLU A 87 -10.23 17.13 2.13
CA GLU A 87 -11.30 16.75 3.04
C GLU A 87 -12.07 15.52 2.50
N GLY A 88 -12.17 14.47 3.31
CA GLY A 88 -13.21 13.44 3.13
C GLY A 88 -12.81 11.97 3.37
N GLY A 89 -11.52 11.62 3.33
CA GLY A 89 -11.06 10.24 3.45
C GLY A 89 -10.57 9.82 4.85
N ILE A 90 -9.93 10.74 5.56
CA ILE A 90 -9.21 10.53 6.83
C ILE A 90 -9.86 11.42 7.90
N GLN A 91 -10.18 10.83 9.05
CA GLN A 91 -10.72 11.53 10.22
C GLN A 91 -9.67 11.53 11.32
N VAL A 92 -9.38 12.70 11.89
CA VAL A 92 -8.42 12.86 12.98
C VAL A 92 -9.14 13.42 14.19
N GLU A 93 -9.12 12.69 15.30
CA GLU A 93 -9.69 13.09 16.59
C GLU A 93 -8.52 13.22 17.58
N ARG A 94 -8.26 14.46 18.04
CA ARG A 94 -7.22 14.73 19.04
C ARG A 94 -7.84 14.76 20.42
N HIS A 95 -7.32 13.96 21.33
CA HIS A 95 -7.61 13.98 22.75
C HIS A 95 -6.34 14.34 23.53
N GLU A 96 -6.48 14.66 24.82
CA GLU A 96 -5.34 15.07 25.67
C GLU A 96 -4.26 13.97 25.72
N ASP A 97 -4.68 12.71 25.89
CA ASP A 97 -3.85 11.53 26.10
C ASP A 97 -3.53 10.73 24.82
N LYS A 98 -4.30 10.95 23.74
CA LYS A 98 -4.17 10.18 22.51
C LYS A 98 -4.62 10.92 21.26
N THR A 99 -4.02 10.58 20.13
CA THR A 99 -4.49 10.98 18.81
C THR A 99 -5.07 9.78 18.10
N LEU A 100 -6.31 9.90 17.65
CA LEU A 100 -7.02 8.86 16.94
C LEU A 100 -7.17 9.24 15.47
N ILE A 101 -6.84 8.31 14.57
CA ILE A 101 -6.89 8.51 13.13
C ILE A 101 -7.70 7.37 12.52
N ARG A 102 -8.71 7.71 11.73
CA ARG A 102 -9.67 6.76 11.14
C ARG A 102 -9.76 6.94 9.63
N TRP A 103 -9.76 5.83 8.89
CA TRP A 103 -10.16 5.84 7.48
C TRP A 103 -10.88 4.54 7.09
N LYS A 104 -11.63 4.60 5.99
CA LYS A 104 -12.38 3.44 5.47
C LYS A 104 -11.46 2.57 4.61
N LYS A 105 -11.46 1.26 4.87
CA LYS A 105 -10.82 0.28 3.98
C LYS A 105 -11.68 0.11 2.70
N PRO A 106 -11.08 -0.14 1.52
CA PRO A 106 -11.86 -0.54 0.36
C PRO A 106 -12.66 -1.79 0.65
N SER A 107 -13.92 -1.75 0.25
CA SER A 107 -14.72 -2.96 0.15
C SER A 107 -14.24 -3.80 -1.03
N THR A 108 -14.06 -5.11 -0.81
CA THR A 108 -13.84 -6.08 -1.89
C THR A 108 -15.13 -6.37 -2.65
N TRP A 109 -16.27 -5.83 -2.22
CA TRP A 109 -17.59 -6.07 -2.82
C TRP A 109 -17.66 -5.81 -4.33
N PRO A 110 -17.12 -4.69 -4.88
CA PRO A 110 -17.20 -4.45 -6.32
C PRO A 110 -16.37 -5.46 -7.13
N GLN A 111 -15.27 -5.98 -6.56
CA GLN A 111 -14.44 -7.00 -7.20
C GLN A 111 -15.06 -8.39 -7.06
N ALA A 112 -15.79 -8.65 -5.99
CA ALA A 112 -16.51 -9.90 -5.76
C ALA A 112 -17.78 -10.02 -6.61
N LEU A 113 -18.43 -8.89 -6.94
CA LEU A 113 -19.68 -8.86 -7.71
C LEU A 113 -19.65 -9.65 -9.04
N PRO A 114 -18.67 -9.46 -9.95
CA PRO A 114 -18.63 -10.24 -11.19
C PRO A 114 -18.45 -11.75 -10.93
N PHE A 115 -17.63 -12.13 -9.94
CA PHE A 115 -17.45 -13.53 -9.58
C PHE A 115 -18.74 -14.15 -9.03
N LEU A 116 -19.48 -13.39 -8.21
CA LEU A 116 -20.76 -13.80 -7.63
C LEU A 116 -21.85 -13.92 -8.70
N LEU A 117 -21.89 -13.01 -9.67
CA LEU A 117 -22.80 -13.08 -10.82
C LEU A 117 -22.49 -14.28 -11.72
N CYS A 118 -21.20 -14.53 -12.04
CA CYS A 118 -20.81 -15.69 -12.84
C CYS A 118 -21.16 -17.01 -12.15
N THR A 119 -20.79 -17.18 -10.88
CA THR A 119 -21.08 -18.41 -10.11
C THR A 119 -22.58 -18.66 -9.97
N THR A 120 -23.36 -17.61 -9.68
CA THR A 120 -24.83 -17.71 -9.61
C THR A 120 -25.44 -18.05 -10.97
N GLY A 121 -24.97 -17.42 -12.05
CA GLY A 121 -25.42 -17.70 -13.42
C GLY A 121 -25.14 -19.14 -13.84
N PHE A 122 -23.94 -19.67 -13.54
CA PHE A 122 -23.60 -21.07 -13.78
C PHE A 122 -24.46 -22.03 -12.95
N PHE A 123 -24.75 -21.69 -11.69
CA PHE A 123 -25.63 -22.49 -10.84
C PHE A 123 -27.06 -22.58 -11.42
N ILE A 124 -27.60 -21.46 -11.91
CA ILE A 124 -28.92 -21.43 -12.57
C ILE A 124 -28.91 -22.24 -13.87
N ALA A 125 -27.85 -22.10 -14.69
CA ALA A 125 -27.71 -22.88 -15.92
C ALA A 125 -27.64 -24.39 -15.64
N LEU A 126 -26.95 -24.79 -14.56
CA LEU A 126 -26.88 -26.19 -14.12
C LEU A 126 -28.27 -26.77 -13.82
N LEU A 127 -29.15 -26.00 -13.17
CA LEU A 127 -30.53 -26.42 -12.92
C LEU A 127 -31.32 -26.65 -14.22
N GLY A 128 -31.07 -25.84 -15.25
CA GLY A 128 -31.69 -26.00 -16.58
C GLY A 128 -31.21 -27.23 -17.36
N VAL A 129 -29.98 -27.70 -17.10
CA VAL A 129 -29.39 -28.88 -17.76
C VAL A 129 -29.72 -30.19 -17.03
N ARG A 130 -30.31 -30.12 -15.82
CA ARG A 130 -30.77 -31.27 -15.04
C ARG A 130 -31.47 -32.39 -15.85
N PRO A 131 -32.43 -32.12 -16.75
CA PRO A 131 -33.12 -33.19 -17.48
C PRO A 131 -32.23 -33.92 -18.49
N TYR A 132 -31.06 -33.37 -18.84
CA TYR A 132 -30.14 -33.92 -19.84
C TYR A 132 -28.89 -34.57 -19.22
N MET A 133 -28.76 -34.59 -17.89
CA MET A 133 -27.57 -35.08 -17.18
C MET A 133 -27.90 -36.29 -16.29
N PRO A 134 -27.04 -37.32 -16.23
CA PRO A 134 -27.19 -38.40 -15.27
C PRO A 134 -27.16 -37.88 -13.82
N GLN A 135 -27.90 -38.53 -12.91
CA GLN A 135 -28.12 -38.03 -11.55
C GLN A 135 -26.82 -37.87 -10.74
N GLY A 136 -25.91 -38.85 -10.78
CA GLY A 136 -24.65 -38.81 -10.01
C GLY A 136 -23.77 -37.58 -10.32
N PRO A 137 -23.39 -37.36 -11.60
CA PRO A 137 -22.64 -36.18 -12.02
C PRO A 137 -23.33 -34.85 -11.68
N PHE A 138 -24.66 -34.79 -11.80
CA PHE A 138 -25.45 -33.60 -11.46
C PHE A 138 -25.33 -33.23 -9.98
N TYR A 139 -25.47 -34.20 -9.07
CA TYR A 139 -25.33 -33.96 -7.63
C TYR A 139 -23.90 -33.54 -7.25
N LEU A 140 -22.88 -34.19 -7.82
CA LEU A 140 -21.48 -33.82 -7.60
C LEU A 140 -21.22 -32.36 -8.01
N LEU A 141 -21.64 -31.97 -9.22
CA LEU A 141 -21.43 -30.62 -9.73
C LEU A 141 -22.20 -29.58 -8.90
N SER A 142 -23.41 -29.93 -8.44
CA SER A 142 -24.23 -29.07 -7.59
C SER A 142 -23.55 -28.78 -6.24
N VAL A 143 -22.94 -29.79 -5.61
CA VAL A 143 -22.19 -29.62 -4.36
C VAL A 143 -20.96 -28.73 -4.57
N VAL A 144 -20.21 -28.94 -5.66
CA VAL A 144 -19.04 -28.10 -5.99
C VAL A 144 -19.46 -26.65 -6.22
N MET A 145 -20.53 -26.41 -6.98
CA MET A 145 -21.02 -25.06 -7.23
C MET A 145 -21.56 -24.38 -5.96
N LEU A 146 -22.21 -25.14 -5.08
CA LEU A 146 -22.64 -24.63 -3.78
C LEU A 146 -21.45 -24.20 -2.92
N LEU A 147 -20.38 -25.01 -2.87
CA LEU A 147 -19.13 -24.64 -2.17
C LEU A 147 -18.48 -23.39 -2.77
N LEU A 148 -18.45 -23.27 -4.10
CA LEU A 148 -17.95 -22.06 -4.77
C LEU A 148 -18.79 -20.82 -4.43
N LEU A 149 -20.10 -20.96 -4.35
CA LEU A 149 -20.99 -19.86 -3.99
C LEU A 149 -20.79 -19.43 -2.52
N ILE A 150 -20.65 -20.39 -1.60
CA ILE A 150 -20.35 -20.13 -0.19
C ILE A 150 -19.00 -19.42 -0.04
N THR A 151 -17.96 -19.90 -0.72
CA THR A 151 -16.63 -19.27 -0.68
C THR A 151 -16.63 -17.86 -1.29
N ALA A 152 -17.38 -17.64 -2.38
CA ALA A 152 -17.60 -16.31 -2.96
C ALA A 152 -18.27 -15.35 -1.97
N LEU A 153 -19.33 -15.80 -1.29
CA LEU A 153 -20.06 -15.04 -0.27
C LEU A 153 -19.16 -14.70 0.93
N ILE A 154 -18.38 -15.68 1.42
CA ILE A 154 -17.40 -15.46 2.49
C ILE A 154 -16.40 -14.40 2.04
N TRP A 155 -15.80 -14.54 0.86
CA TRP A 155 -14.81 -13.59 0.33
C TRP A 155 -15.38 -12.17 0.14
N ALA A 156 -16.62 -12.07 -0.35
CA ALA A 156 -17.33 -10.80 -0.48
C ALA A 156 -17.62 -10.16 0.89
N SER A 157 -18.01 -10.98 1.89
CA SER A 157 -18.32 -10.51 3.25
C SER A 157 -17.10 -10.00 4.01
N ILE A 158 -15.92 -10.58 3.75
CA ILE A 158 -14.63 -10.17 4.35
C ILE A 158 -14.29 -8.71 4.00
N GLY A 159 -14.88 -8.12 2.96
CA GLY A 159 -14.63 -6.72 2.58
C GLY A 159 -15.58 -5.68 3.17
N ILE A 160 -16.67 -6.06 3.84
CA ILE A 160 -17.75 -5.11 4.14
C ILE A 160 -17.43 -4.30 5.42
N GLY A 161 -17.55 -2.98 5.33
CA GLY A 161 -17.59 -2.07 6.49
C GLY A 161 -16.28 -1.90 7.26
N LYS A 162 -15.14 -2.37 6.74
CA LYS A 162 -13.87 -2.31 7.47
C LYS A 162 -13.37 -0.88 7.64
N ARG A 163 -13.06 -0.49 8.88
CA ARG A 163 -12.40 0.77 9.24
C ARG A 163 -11.03 0.45 9.81
N VAL A 164 -10.04 1.26 9.42
CA VAL A 164 -8.74 1.23 10.07
C VAL A 164 -8.76 2.36 11.09
N ILE A 165 -8.44 2.01 12.33
CA ILE A 165 -8.30 2.95 13.44
C ILE A 165 -6.86 2.85 13.91
N VAL A 166 -6.14 3.95 13.82
CA VAL A 166 -4.83 4.11 14.45
C VAL A 166 -5.02 4.96 15.69
N VAL A 167 -4.52 4.47 16.82
CA VAL A 167 -4.49 5.17 18.09
C VAL A 167 -3.03 5.36 18.45
N LEU A 168 -2.61 6.62 18.49
CA LEU A 168 -1.29 7.01 18.95
C LEU A 168 -1.40 7.52 20.38
N THR A 169 -0.71 6.86 21.30
CA THR A 169 -0.52 7.28 22.69
C THR A 169 0.93 7.76 22.86
N GLU A 170 1.33 8.21 24.06
CA GLU A 170 2.71 8.62 24.33
C GLU A 170 3.72 7.50 24.04
N ASP A 171 3.42 6.27 24.47
CA ASP A 171 4.36 5.15 24.37
C ASP A 171 4.05 4.17 23.25
N THR A 172 2.79 4.09 22.79
CA THR A 172 2.35 3.02 21.88
C THR A 172 1.61 3.50 20.66
N PHE A 173 1.88 2.81 19.55
CA PHE A 173 1.18 2.86 18.28
C PHE A 173 0.28 1.62 18.18
N THR A 174 -1.02 1.82 18.27
CA THR A 174 -2.00 0.73 18.13
C THR A 174 -2.78 0.91 16.83
N SER A 175 -2.88 -0.15 16.04
CA SER A 175 -3.75 -0.20 14.87
C SER A 175 -4.79 -1.29 15.04
N THR A 176 -6.06 -0.90 14.99
CA THR A 176 -7.21 -1.78 15.01
C THR A 176 -7.89 -1.76 13.66
N LEU A 177 -8.00 -2.93 13.05
CA LEU A 177 -8.83 -3.15 11.88
C LEU A 177 -10.19 -3.66 12.34
N GLU A 178 -11.14 -2.74 12.45
CA GLU A 178 -12.54 -3.10 12.73
C GLU A 178 -13.15 -3.75 11.49
N ALA A 179 -13.84 -4.86 11.67
CA ALA A 179 -14.59 -5.53 10.63
C ALA A 179 -16.02 -5.78 11.10
N ALA A 180 -16.99 -5.66 10.19
CA ALA A 180 -18.41 -5.69 10.54
C ALA A 180 -18.91 -7.05 11.03
N PHE A 181 -18.22 -8.15 10.69
CA PHE A 181 -18.71 -9.53 10.93
C PHE A 181 -17.67 -10.53 11.47
N TRP A 182 -16.38 -10.22 11.38
CA TRP A 182 -15.30 -11.13 11.79
C TRP A 182 -14.37 -10.36 12.73
N GLY A 183 -13.77 -11.03 13.71
CA GLY A 183 -13.00 -10.39 14.79
C GLY A 183 -12.03 -9.29 14.31
N SER A 184 -11.89 -8.24 15.12
CA SER A 184 -10.96 -7.15 14.86
C SER A 184 -9.52 -7.67 14.91
N SER A 185 -8.71 -7.35 13.90
CA SER A 185 -7.28 -7.58 13.98
C SER A 185 -6.64 -6.34 14.58
N THR A 186 -5.95 -6.50 15.71
CA THR A 186 -5.25 -5.41 16.38
C THR A 186 -3.77 -5.77 16.48
N PHE A 187 -2.91 -4.81 16.17
CA PHE A 187 -1.50 -4.88 16.54
C PHE A 187 -1.12 -3.61 17.32
N SER A 188 -0.22 -3.78 18.28
CA SER A 188 0.37 -2.70 19.06
C SER A 188 1.89 -2.82 18.97
N ILE A 189 2.56 -1.70 18.77
CA ILE A 189 4.02 -1.58 18.75
C ILE A 189 4.41 -0.34 19.56
N ASN A 190 5.53 -0.40 20.28
CA ASN A 190 6.03 0.75 21.00
C ASN A 190 6.55 1.81 20.02
N ASN A 191 6.29 3.08 20.31
CA ASN A 191 6.71 4.21 19.48
C ASN A 191 8.23 4.25 19.31
N GLU A 192 8.99 3.82 20.33
CA GLU A 192 10.45 3.75 20.29
C GLU A 192 10.99 2.73 19.27
N GLU A 193 10.25 1.64 19.04
CA GLU A 193 10.60 0.57 18.10
C GLU A 193 10.29 0.94 16.64
N ILE A 194 9.51 2.00 16.42
CA ILE A 194 9.22 2.50 15.08
C ILE A 194 10.37 3.41 14.65
N ASP A 195 11.00 3.07 13.52
CA ASP A 195 12.03 3.88 12.88
C ASP A 195 11.45 4.72 11.74
N ALA A 196 10.61 4.10 10.90
CA ALA A 196 10.02 4.76 9.75
C ALA A 196 8.60 4.23 9.45
N ILE A 197 7.74 5.11 8.96
CA ILE A 197 6.47 4.74 8.32
C ILE A 197 6.59 5.10 6.85
N LEU A 198 6.54 4.13 5.96
CA LEU A 198 6.78 4.35 4.53
C LEU A 198 5.54 4.01 3.69
N PHE A 199 5.16 4.92 2.81
CA PHE A 199 4.28 4.61 1.69
C PHE A 199 5.10 4.05 0.54
N ASN A 200 4.68 2.88 0.03
CA ASN A 200 5.27 2.20 -1.13
C ASN A 200 6.60 1.46 -0.87
N PHE A 201 6.56 0.41 -0.05
CA PHE A 201 7.67 -0.52 0.18
C PHE A 201 7.95 -1.45 -1.03
N HIS A 202 6.98 -1.71 -1.91
CA HIS A 202 7.18 -2.49 -3.13
C HIS A 202 6.27 -1.96 -4.25
N PRO A 203 6.78 -1.72 -5.48
CA PRO A 203 6.01 -1.12 -6.58
C PRO A 203 4.80 -1.96 -7.02
N ASP A 204 4.79 -3.25 -6.69
CA ASP A 204 3.70 -4.18 -7.02
C ASP A 204 2.57 -4.20 -5.97
N GLU A 205 2.75 -3.57 -4.80
CA GLU A 205 1.74 -3.48 -3.73
C GLU A 205 1.52 -2.03 -3.26
N PRO A 206 0.94 -1.13 -4.10
CA PRO A 206 0.78 0.31 -3.79
C PRO A 206 -0.32 0.61 -2.73
N ASN A 207 -0.68 -0.37 -1.90
CA ASN A 207 -1.95 -0.42 -1.18
C ASN A 207 -1.80 -0.48 0.35
N ALA A 208 -0.58 -0.36 0.86
CA ALA A 208 -0.31 -0.34 2.29
C ALA A 208 0.72 0.75 2.66
N LEU A 209 0.58 1.29 3.88
CA LEU A 209 1.67 1.94 4.61
C LEU A 209 2.37 0.87 5.43
N TYR A 210 3.69 0.91 5.45
CA TYR A 210 4.53 -0.07 6.12
C TYR A 210 5.16 0.60 7.34
N ILE A 211 5.04 -0.04 8.51
CA ILE A 211 5.66 0.43 9.75
C ILE A 211 6.92 -0.40 9.94
N LEU A 212 8.08 0.26 9.83
CA LEU A 212 9.38 -0.38 9.85
C LEU A 212 10.09 -0.16 11.18
N ARG A 213 10.69 -1.23 11.68
CA ARG A 213 11.66 -1.21 12.77
C ARG A 213 13.06 -0.83 12.26
N PRO A 214 14.01 -0.41 13.12
CA PRO A 214 15.34 0.01 12.70
C PRO A 214 16.07 -1.01 11.80
N LYS A 215 16.01 -2.30 12.17
CA LYS A 215 16.61 -3.40 11.38
C LYS A 215 15.93 -3.59 10.02
N GLU A 216 14.65 -3.28 9.93
CA GLU A 216 13.86 -3.42 8.71
C GLU A 216 14.12 -2.26 7.74
N SER A 217 14.25 -1.05 8.29
CA SER A 217 14.67 0.17 7.60
C SER A 217 16.08 0.02 7.00
N GLU A 218 17.04 -0.49 7.79
CA GLU A 218 18.41 -0.73 7.31
C GLU A 218 18.47 -1.74 6.16
N LEU A 219 17.77 -2.87 6.29
CA LEU A 219 17.69 -3.87 5.24
C LEU A 219 17.06 -3.29 3.97
N MET A 220 16.07 -2.41 4.12
CA MET A 220 15.41 -1.76 3.00
C MET A 220 16.33 -0.81 2.25
N ASN A 221 17.05 0.04 2.99
CA ASN A 221 18.06 0.94 2.42
C ASN A 221 19.12 0.17 1.63
N LYS A 222 19.57 -0.97 2.16
CA LYS A 222 20.53 -1.85 1.49
C LYS A 222 20.00 -2.43 0.17
N ILE A 223 18.73 -2.82 0.10
CA ILE A 223 18.11 -3.32 -1.13
C ILE A 223 17.99 -2.21 -2.17
N ASN A 224 17.53 -1.03 -1.74
CA ASN A 224 17.29 0.10 -2.65
C ASN A 224 18.59 0.71 -3.20
N GLN A 225 19.70 0.62 -2.46
CA GLN A 225 21.01 1.15 -2.87
C GLN A 225 21.79 0.24 -3.85
N GLY A 226 21.25 -0.93 -4.21
CA GLY A 226 21.70 -1.66 -5.41
C GLY A 226 22.97 -2.51 -5.24
N THR A 227 22.80 -3.67 -4.63
CA THR A 227 23.32 -4.99 -5.08
C THR A 227 22.77 -6.04 -4.11
N PRO A 228 21.45 -6.30 -4.16
CA PRO A 228 20.84 -7.25 -3.23
C PRO A 228 21.41 -8.64 -3.49
N THR A 229 22.04 -9.23 -2.49
CA THR A 229 22.42 -10.65 -2.57
C THR A 229 21.17 -11.51 -2.60
N LEU A 230 21.27 -12.77 -3.07
CA LEU A 230 20.15 -13.73 -3.00
C LEU A 230 19.60 -13.88 -1.57
N GLN A 231 20.47 -13.74 -0.56
CA GLN A 231 20.07 -13.73 0.85
C GLN A 231 19.29 -12.46 1.21
N ASP A 232 19.70 -11.29 0.71
CA ASP A 232 18.96 -10.04 0.92
C ASP A 232 17.59 -10.06 0.23
N LEU A 233 17.45 -10.70 -0.94
CA LEU A 233 16.15 -10.88 -1.60
C LEU A 233 15.21 -11.80 -0.83
N LEU A 234 15.71 -12.93 -0.32
CA LEU A 234 14.92 -13.82 0.54
C LEU A 234 14.55 -13.14 1.86
N ALA A 235 15.46 -12.36 2.42
CA ALA A 235 15.19 -11.55 3.60
C ALA A 235 14.13 -10.48 3.30
N ALA A 236 14.15 -9.84 2.14
CA ALA A 236 13.13 -8.88 1.69
C ALA A 236 11.74 -9.53 1.59
N VAL A 237 11.66 -10.72 1.00
CA VAL A 237 10.40 -11.48 0.90
C VAL A 237 9.89 -11.87 2.29
N ARG A 238 10.78 -12.33 3.16
CA ARG A 238 10.40 -12.67 4.55
C ARG A 238 9.97 -11.44 5.33
N LEU A 239 10.63 -10.32 5.10
CA LEU A 239 10.36 -9.05 5.75
C LEU A 239 9.02 -8.49 5.29
N SER A 240 8.73 -8.53 3.98
CA SER A 240 7.41 -8.13 3.49
C SER A 240 6.29 -8.91 4.19
N LEU A 241 6.44 -10.22 4.37
CA LEU A 241 5.45 -11.06 5.07
C LEU A 241 5.29 -10.76 6.57
N ARG A 242 6.29 -10.14 7.22
CA ARG A 242 6.31 -9.91 8.67
C ARG A 242 6.10 -8.45 9.09
N VAL A 243 6.39 -7.51 8.20
CA VAL A 243 6.24 -6.07 8.47
C VAL A 243 4.79 -5.74 8.75
N TYR A 244 4.57 -4.86 9.73
CA TYR A 244 3.25 -4.35 10.04
C TYR A 244 2.75 -3.46 8.90
N ARG A 245 1.54 -3.76 8.42
CA ARG A 245 0.94 -3.09 7.25
C ARG A 245 -0.37 -2.43 7.65
N LEU A 246 -0.52 -1.16 7.30
CA LEU A 246 -1.77 -0.42 7.39
C LEU A 246 -2.40 -0.34 5.99
N PRO A 247 -3.61 -0.87 5.76
CA PRO A 247 -4.20 -0.86 4.42
C PRO A 247 -4.74 0.52 4.04
N VAL A 248 -4.31 1.06 2.89
CA VAL A 248 -4.64 2.41 2.42
C VAL A 248 -5.25 2.46 1.00
N ALA A 249 -5.64 1.33 0.44
CA ALA A 249 -5.99 1.17 -0.98
C ALA A 249 -7.11 2.06 -1.57
N ARG A 250 -7.95 2.73 -0.76
CA ARG A 250 -8.98 3.66 -1.27
C ARG A 250 -8.59 5.15 -1.22
N LEU A 251 -7.50 5.44 -0.52
CA LEU A 251 -6.97 6.80 -0.46
C LEU A 251 -6.33 7.13 -1.82
N ALA A 252 -6.48 8.37 -2.28
CA ALA A 252 -5.70 8.89 -3.38
C ALA A 252 -4.21 8.88 -3.02
N VAL A 253 -3.32 8.90 -4.01
CA VAL A 253 -1.86 8.92 -3.74
C VAL A 253 -1.48 10.11 -2.85
N SER A 254 -2.09 11.28 -3.06
CA SER A 254 -1.93 12.45 -2.20
C SER A 254 -2.39 12.20 -0.76
N GLU A 255 -3.54 11.56 -0.56
CA GLU A 255 -4.06 11.20 0.76
C GLU A 255 -3.18 10.15 1.46
N LYS A 256 -2.56 9.22 0.72
CA LYS A 256 -1.63 8.22 1.26
C LYS A 256 -0.34 8.87 1.75
N LEU A 257 0.24 9.76 0.94
CA LEU A 257 1.42 10.56 1.31
C LEU A 257 1.11 11.46 2.50
N HIS A 258 -0.08 12.08 2.51
CA HIS A 258 -0.53 12.89 3.62
C HIS A 258 -0.64 12.06 4.91
N LEU A 259 -1.24 10.86 4.85
CA LEU A 259 -1.35 9.97 5.99
C LEU A 259 0.01 9.51 6.51
N GLU A 260 0.96 9.21 5.61
CA GLU A 260 2.35 8.92 5.97
C GLU A 260 2.98 10.08 6.76
N GLN A 261 2.94 11.29 6.22
CA GLN A 261 3.50 12.49 6.85
C GLN A 261 2.85 12.80 8.19
N LEU A 262 1.52 12.73 8.26
CA LEU A 262 0.77 12.97 9.49
C LEU A 262 1.18 11.98 10.58
N LEU A 263 1.27 10.69 10.25
CA LEU A 263 1.67 9.66 11.20
C LEU A 263 3.12 9.84 11.66
N GLN A 264 4.04 10.15 10.74
CA GLN A 264 5.44 10.45 11.06
C GLN A 264 5.53 11.66 12.00
N GLN A 265 4.89 12.77 11.66
CA GLN A 265 4.89 13.99 12.47
C GLN A 265 4.37 13.73 13.89
N LEU A 266 3.22 13.06 14.01
CA LEU A 266 2.64 12.75 15.32
C LEU A 266 3.52 11.79 16.14
N LEU A 267 4.18 10.83 15.49
CA LEU A 267 5.18 9.99 16.14
C LEU A 267 6.36 10.80 16.65
N TYR A 268 6.87 11.75 15.87
CA TYR A 268 7.98 12.61 16.32
C TYR A 268 7.57 13.51 17.48
N GLU A 269 6.42 14.18 17.38
CA GLU A 269 5.89 15.05 18.44
C GLU A 269 5.69 14.30 19.76
N ARG A 270 5.27 13.03 19.71
CA ARG A 270 5.00 12.22 20.91
C ARG A 270 6.21 11.43 21.41
N SER A 271 7.10 10.97 20.54
CA SER A 271 8.29 10.18 20.92
C SER A 271 9.51 11.03 21.28
N GLY A 272 9.48 12.35 21.02
CA GLY A 272 10.59 13.25 21.29
C GLY A 272 11.83 13.04 20.42
N LYS A 273 11.78 12.15 19.40
CA LYS A 273 12.86 11.95 18.44
C LYS A 273 12.89 13.11 17.43
N GLN A 274 14.07 13.67 17.15
CA GLN A 274 14.25 14.65 16.06
C GLN A 274 14.03 13.98 14.70
N ALA A 275 13.27 14.63 13.82
CA ALA A 275 13.03 14.18 12.45
C ALA A 275 14.38 13.99 11.71
N ARG A 276 14.54 12.85 11.03
CA ARG A 276 15.68 12.56 10.15
C ARG A 276 15.36 12.89 8.70
#